data_AF-A0A2T1G4I6-F1
#
_entry.id   AF-A0A2T1G4I6-F1
#
_cell.length_a   1.000
_cell.length_b   1.000
_cell.length_c   1.000
_cell.angle_alpha   90.00
_cell.angle_beta   90.00
_cell.angle_gamma   90.00
#
_symmetry.space_group_name_H-M   'P 1'
#
loop_
_entity.id
_entity.type
_entity.pdbx_description
1 polymer ?
#
loop_
_entity_poly.entity_id
_entity_poly.type
_entity_poly.pdbx_seq_one_letter_code
_entity_poly.pdbx_strand_id
1 'polypeptide(L)'
;MFLFLASFKSYRRKKMIYMESIMAINISSKSQKRASELRDAVRLLAWDSYKIENSLKGQAAFDGYSSFTEEWKEHEIHGMILPAIEKFITDLGYTAEEVMNMRSETYQKKAEMNGNTSKRTEKTSSYEEIPY
;
A
#
# COMPACT_ATOMS: atom_id res chain seq x y z
N MET A 1 -23.95 66.60 -26.60
CA MET A 1 -24.18 67.10 -25.23
C MET A 1 -23.65 66.04 -24.26
N PHE A 2 -22.49 66.35 -23.65
CA PHE A 2 -21.86 65.85 -22.40
C PHE A 2 -22.33 64.51 -21.79
N LEU A 3 -21.46 63.47 -21.78
CA LEU A 3 -20.51 63.06 -20.71
C LEU A 3 -21.16 62.36 -19.50
N PHE A 4 -20.81 61.07 -19.27
CA PHE A 4 -20.08 60.57 -18.08
C PHE A 4 -19.94 59.03 -18.18
N LEU A 5 -18.76 58.49 -18.50
CA LEU A 5 -17.71 58.03 -17.58
C LEU A 5 -18.11 56.94 -16.55
N ALA A 6 -17.44 55.79 -16.77
CA ALA A 6 -16.83 54.90 -15.79
C ALA A 6 -17.73 53.98 -14.93
N SER A 7 -17.50 52.67 -15.07
CA SER A 7 -16.92 51.90 -13.98
C SER A 7 -16.30 50.59 -14.48
N PHE A 8 -14.99 50.62 -14.71
CA PHE A 8 -14.13 49.46 -14.83
C PHE A 8 -14.05 48.79 -13.44
N LYS A 9 -14.66 47.61 -13.25
CA LYS A 9 -14.24 46.69 -12.18
C LYS A 9 -13.44 45.55 -12.77
N SER A 10 -12.17 45.87 -12.96
CA SER A 10 -11.05 44.94 -13.03
C SER A 10 -11.18 43.88 -11.93
N TYR A 11 -11.58 42.66 -12.30
CA TYR A 11 -11.31 41.50 -11.46
C TYR A 11 -9.97 40.90 -11.85
N ARG A 12 -8.94 41.57 -11.33
CA ARG A 12 -7.54 41.20 -11.40
C ARG A 12 -7.33 39.86 -10.68
N ARG A 13 -6.85 38.86 -11.43
CA ARG A 13 -6.06 37.68 -11.02
C ARG A 13 -6.04 37.32 -9.53
N LYS A 14 -6.40 36.08 -9.22
CA LYS A 14 -5.53 35.21 -8.41
C LYS A 14 -5.46 33.81 -9.03
N LYS A 15 -4.49 33.66 -9.94
CA LYS A 15 -3.84 32.39 -10.23
C LYS A 15 -3.06 32.03 -8.97
N MET A 16 -3.63 31.25 -8.05
CA MET A 16 -2.87 30.64 -6.97
C MET A 16 -2.32 29.32 -7.48
N ILE A 17 -1.15 29.41 -8.09
CA ILE A 17 -0.21 28.30 -8.15
C ILE A 17 0.34 28.19 -6.73
N TYR A 18 -0.08 27.18 -5.98
CA TYR A 18 0.71 26.69 -4.85
C TYR A 18 1.40 25.41 -5.29
N MET A 19 2.54 25.60 -5.95
CA MET A 19 3.66 24.67 -5.89
C MET A 19 4.55 25.17 -4.76
N GLU A 20 4.28 24.72 -3.54
CA GLU A 20 5.24 24.77 -2.43
C GLU A 20 5.47 23.31 -2.03
N SER A 21 6.51 22.72 -2.60
CA SER A 21 7.09 21.46 -2.14
C SER A 21 7.72 21.69 -0.77
N ILE A 22 6.96 21.45 0.30
CA ILE A 22 7.51 21.45 1.66
C ILE A 22 7.85 20.00 2.04
N MET A 23 9.08 19.56 1.72
CA MET A 23 9.67 18.43 2.45
C MET A 23 10.09 18.94 3.84
N ALA A 24 9.15 18.90 4.78
CA ALA A 24 9.42 19.00 6.21
C ALA A 24 8.97 17.66 6.82
N ILE A 25 9.85 17.00 7.57
CA ILE A 25 9.63 15.68 8.17
C ILE A 25 8.18 15.54 8.68
N ASN A 26 7.35 14.83 7.93
CA ASN A 26 5.93 14.64 8.24
C ASN A 26 5.82 13.43 9.16
N ILE A 27 5.73 13.67 10.47
CA ILE A 27 5.44 12.61 11.43
C ILE A 27 3.99 12.21 11.21
N SER A 28 3.77 11.03 10.63
CA SER A 28 2.42 10.51 10.42
C SER A 28 1.69 10.47 11.76
N SER A 29 0.49 11.03 11.82
CA SER A 29 -0.35 10.91 13.01
C SER A 29 -0.63 9.42 13.30
N LYS A 30 -0.98 9.11 14.55
CA LYS A 30 -1.41 7.75 14.93
C LYS A 30 -2.55 7.24 14.03
N SER A 31 -3.47 8.12 13.63
CA SER A 31 -4.57 7.79 12.73
C SER A 31 -4.12 7.53 11.28
N GLN A 32 -3.14 8.28 10.77
CA GLN A 32 -2.57 8.04 9.44
C GLN A 32 -1.81 6.72 9.39
N LYS A 33 -1.04 6.41 10.45
CA LYS A 33 -0.36 5.12 10.59
C LYS A 33 -1.37 3.97 10.61
N ARG A 34 -2.40 4.08 11.45
CA ARG A 34 -3.50 3.08 11.53
C ARG A 34 -4.18 2.87 10.18
N ALA A 35 -4.51 3.95 9.47
CA ALA A 35 -5.12 3.89 8.15
C ALA A 35 -4.22 3.23 7.11
N SER A 36 -2.89 3.45 7.19
CA SER A 36 -1.92 2.77 6.33
C SER A 36 -1.85 1.27 6.62
N GLU A 37 -1.81 0.89 7.90
CA GLU A 37 -1.80 -0.52 8.33
C GLU A 37 -3.08 -1.26 7.91
N LEU A 38 -4.24 -0.64 8.07
CA LEU A 38 -5.52 -1.21 7.64
C LEU A 38 -5.58 -1.35 6.11
N ARG A 39 -5.11 -0.36 5.35
CA ARG A 39 -5.00 -0.45 3.88
C ARG A 39 -4.10 -1.60 3.46
N ASP A 40 -2.94 -1.75 4.12
CA ASP A 40 -2.03 -2.85 3.84
C ASP A 40 -2.64 -4.22 4.18
N ALA A 41 -3.42 -4.28 5.25
CA ALA A 41 -4.14 -5.50 5.61
C ALA A 41 -5.25 -5.85 4.60
N VAL A 42 -6.03 -4.86 4.13
CA VAL A 42 -7.01 -5.05 3.06
C VAL A 42 -6.33 -5.48 1.76
N ARG A 43 -5.15 -4.93 1.44
CA ARG A 43 -4.36 -5.36 0.28
C ARG A 43 -4.05 -6.85 0.31
N LEU A 44 -3.69 -7.40 1.48
CA LEU A 44 -3.41 -8.82 1.64
C LEU A 44 -4.66 -9.68 1.38
N LEU A 45 -5.82 -9.25 1.89
CA LEU A 45 -7.10 -9.92 1.63
C LEU A 45 -7.51 -9.87 0.16
N ALA A 46 -7.33 -8.72 -0.48
CA ALA A 46 -7.59 -8.54 -1.90
C ALA A 46 -6.67 -9.44 -2.73
N TRP A 47 -5.38 -9.54 -2.36
CA TRP A 47 -4.44 -10.44 -3.03
C TRP A 47 -4.80 -11.92 -2.84
N ASP A 48 -5.24 -12.31 -1.65
CA ASP A 48 -5.70 -13.68 -1.39
C ASP A 48 -6.93 -14.03 -2.24
N SER A 49 -7.89 -13.10 -2.34
CA SER A 49 -9.08 -13.26 -3.19
C SER A 49 -8.71 -13.32 -4.67
N TYR A 50 -7.84 -12.43 -5.14
CA TYR A 50 -7.36 -12.41 -6.53
C TYR A 50 -6.68 -13.71 -6.95
N LYS A 51 -5.88 -14.33 -6.06
CA LYS A 51 -5.29 -15.64 -6.31
C LYS A 51 -6.34 -16.74 -6.43
N ILE A 52 -7.40 -16.70 -5.63
CA ILE A 52 -8.49 -17.69 -5.68
C ILE A 52 -9.24 -17.54 -7.00
N GLU A 53 -9.65 -16.32 -7.35
CA GLU A 53 -10.41 -16.01 -8.57
C GLU A 53 -9.64 -16.39 -9.84
N ASN A 54 -8.34 -16.08 -9.88
CA ASN A 54 -7.48 -16.38 -11.02
C ASN A 54 -6.78 -17.75 -10.91
N SER A 55 -7.11 -18.56 -9.88
CA SER A 55 -6.49 -19.87 -9.61
C SER A 55 -4.95 -19.86 -9.61
N LEU A 56 -4.34 -18.76 -9.19
CA LEU A 56 -2.90 -18.53 -9.27
C LEU A 56 -2.16 -19.30 -8.17
N LYS A 57 -1.16 -20.10 -8.56
CA LYS A 57 -0.30 -20.87 -7.66
C LYS A 57 1.15 -20.80 -8.12
N GLY A 58 2.09 -20.84 -7.17
CA GLY A 58 3.53 -20.89 -7.46
C GLY A 58 3.98 -19.70 -8.32
N GLN A 59 4.65 -19.99 -9.44
CA GLN A 59 5.17 -18.98 -10.36
C GLN A 59 4.08 -18.07 -10.93
N ALA A 60 2.89 -18.61 -11.23
CA ALA A 60 1.78 -17.80 -11.75
C ALA A 60 1.28 -16.76 -10.74
N ALA A 61 1.39 -17.06 -9.43
CA ALA A 61 1.07 -16.08 -8.38
C ALA A 61 2.15 -15.00 -8.28
N PHE A 62 3.41 -15.31 -8.58
CA PHE A 62 4.47 -14.31 -8.63
C PHE A 62 4.26 -13.35 -9.82
N ASP A 63 4.01 -13.92 -11.00
CA ASP A 63 3.83 -13.13 -12.23
C ASP A 63 2.55 -12.28 -12.18
N GLY A 64 1.45 -12.84 -11.66
CA GLY A 64 0.18 -12.16 -11.52
C GLY A 64 0.15 -11.05 -10.46
N TYR A 65 1.15 -10.98 -9.58
CA TYR A 65 1.23 -9.93 -8.57
C TYR A 65 1.47 -8.54 -9.19
N SER A 66 2.13 -8.48 -10.34
CA SER A 66 2.35 -7.22 -11.07
C SER A 66 1.02 -6.63 -11.56
N SER A 67 0.18 -7.46 -12.20
CA SER A 67 -1.16 -7.08 -12.65
C SER A 67 -2.05 -6.64 -11.49
N PHE A 68 -2.06 -7.42 -10.40
CA PHE A 68 -2.76 -7.04 -9.17
C PHE A 68 -2.28 -5.70 -8.61
N THR A 69 -0.98 -5.42 -8.67
CA THR A 69 -0.42 -4.17 -8.13
C THR A 69 -0.87 -2.94 -8.93
N GLU A 70 -1.06 -3.08 -10.25
CA GLU A 70 -1.59 -2.01 -11.09
C GLU A 70 -3.05 -1.72 -10.75
N GLU A 71 -3.89 -2.76 -10.72
CA GLU A 71 -5.31 -2.65 -10.34
C GLU A 71 -5.48 -2.11 -8.90
N TRP A 72 -4.65 -2.60 -7.98
CA TRP A 72 -4.67 -2.16 -6.58
C TRP A 72 -4.34 -0.67 -6.43
N LYS A 73 -3.45 -0.11 -7.26
CA LYS A 73 -3.10 1.33 -7.19
C LYS A 73 -4.26 2.22 -7.61
N GLU A 74 -5.12 1.75 -8.50
CA GLU A 74 -6.30 2.48 -8.97
C GLU A 74 -7.48 2.39 -8.00
N HIS A 75 -7.41 1.48 -7.02
CA HIS A 75 -8.48 1.26 -6.05
C HIS A 75 -8.76 2.49 -5.17
N GLU A 76 -10.04 2.82 -4.99
CA GLU A 76 -10.50 4.02 -4.27
C GLU A 76 -10.07 4.08 -2.79
N ILE A 77 -9.71 2.93 -2.21
CA ILE A 77 -9.27 2.80 -0.82
C ILE A 77 -8.04 3.67 -0.50
N HIS A 78 -7.20 4.01 -1.49
CA HIS A 78 -6.05 4.89 -1.28
C HIS A 78 -6.43 6.32 -0.91
N GLY A 79 -7.61 6.78 -1.34
CA GLY A 79 -8.17 8.10 -1.02
C GLY A 79 -9.01 8.13 0.27
N MET A 80 -9.30 6.98 0.86
CA MET A 80 -10.16 6.89 2.03
C MET A 80 -9.46 7.33 3.32
N ILE A 81 -10.21 8.03 4.18
CA ILE A 81 -9.79 8.36 5.54
C ILE A 81 -10.06 7.19 6.49
N LEU A 82 -9.41 7.17 7.66
CA LEU A 82 -9.51 6.09 8.65
C LEU A 82 -10.96 5.57 8.91
N PRO A 83 -11.95 6.42 9.23
CA PRO A 83 -13.31 5.91 9.48
C PRO A 83 -13.99 5.31 8.24
N ALA A 84 -13.64 5.78 7.04
CA ALA A 84 -14.14 5.19 5.79
C ALA A 84 -13.52 3.82 5.54
N ILE A 85 -12.23 3.62 5.87
CA ILE A 85 -11.56 2.32 5.79
C ILE A 85 -12.15 1.34 6.80
N GLU A 86 -12.39 1.78 8.04
CA GLU A 86 -13.02 0.94 9.07
C GLU A 86 -14.44 0.52 8.67
N LYS A 87 -15.21 1.45 8.10
CA LYS A 87 -16.53 1.13 7.54
C LYS A 87 -16.42 0.13 6.39
N PHE A 88 -15.51 0.36 5.45
CA PHE A 88 -15.27 -0.56 4.33
C PHE A 88 -14.94 -1.99 4.81
N ILE A 89 -14.08 -2.12 5.83
CA ILE A 89 -13.75 -3.40 6.45
C ILE A 89 -14.98 -4.05 7.10
N THR A 90 -15.80 -3.25 7.77
CA THR A 90 -17.06 -3.71 8.39
C THR A 90 -18.07 -4.16 7.34
N ASP A 91 -18.17 -3.45 6.22
CA ASP A 91 -19.05 -3.79 5.09
C ASP A 91 -18.61 -5.11 4.41
N LEU A 92 -17.32 -5.45 4.47
CA LEU A 92 -16.78 -6.76 4.07
C LEU A 92 -17.06 -7.88 5.09
N GLY A 93 -17.65 -7.57 6.24
CA GLY A 93 -17.98 -8.53 7.29
C GLY A 93 -16.83 -8.83 8.26
N TYR A 94 -15.77 -8.03 8.27
CA TYR A 94 -14.65 -8.19 9.20
C TYR A 94 -14.59 -7.04 10.20
N THR A 95 -13.89 -7.27 11.30
CA THR A 95 -13.49 -6.20 12.22
C THR A 95 -12.08 -5.68 11.90
N ALA A 96 -11.81 -4.42 12.27
CA ALA A 96 -10.49 -3.82 12.11
C ALA A 96 -9.38 -4.55 12.90
N GLU A 97 -9.74 -5.34 13.92
CA GLU A 97 -8.79 -6.16 14.68
C GLU A 97 -8.48 -7.47 13.97
N GLU A 98 -9.48 -8.19 13.46
CA GLU A 98 -9.30 -9.43 12.69
C GLU A 98 -8.41 -9.20 11.48
N VAL A 99 -8.65 -8.12 10.74
CA VAL A 99 -7.86 -7.75 9.56
C VAL A 99 -6.40 -7.46 9.93
N MET A 100 -6.15 -6.86 11.10
CA MET A 100 -4.80 -6.63 11.61
C MET A 100 -4.11 -7.90 12.11
N ASN A 101 -4.86 -8.82 12.70
CA ASN A 101 -4.34 -10.12 13.14
C ASN A 101 -3.90 -10.94 11.92
N MET A 102 -4.74 -11.02 10.88
CA MET A 102 -4.39 -11.69 9.61
C MET A 102 -3.12 -11.11 8.97
N ARG A 103 -3.00 -9.77 8.99
CA ARG A 103 -1.77 -9.10 8.55
C ARG A 103 -0.56 -9.55 9.37
N SER A 104 -0.68 -9.53 10.70
CA SER A 104 0.39 -9.90 11.62
C SER A 104 0.84 -11.35 11.42
N GLU A 105 -0.11 -12.28 11.32
CA GLU A 105 0.15 -13.69 11.02
C GLU A 105 0.87 -13.89 9.69
N THR A 106 0.46 -13.14 8.65
CA THR A 106 1.10 -13.22 7.32
C THR A 106 2.57 -12.83 7.39
N TYR A 107 2.91 -11.77 8.13
CA TYR A 107 4.28 -11.34 8.30
C TYR A 107 5.08 -12.26 9.22
N GLN A 108 4.46 -12.83 10.26
CA GLN A 108 5.08 -13.84 11.12
C GLN A 108 5.44 -15.10 10.32
N LYS A 109 4.51 -15.65 9.54
CA LYS A 109 4.77 -16.81 8.65
C LYS A 109 5.93 -16.53 7.69
N LYS A 110 5.99 -15.34 7.09
CA LYS A 110 7.12 -14.93 6.22
C LYS A 110 8.44 -14.86 6.99
N ALA A 111 8.42 -14.33 8.21
CA ALA A 111 9.62 -14.23 9.05
C ALA A 111 10.15 -15.62 9.44
N GLU A 112 9.27 -16.56 9.79
CA GLU A 112 9.64 -17.95 10.11
C GLU A 112 10.24 -18.69 8.91
N MET A 113 9.66 -18.53 7.73
CA MET A 113 10.19 -19.13 6.49
C MET A 113 11.58 -18.57 6.13
N ASN A 114 11.80 -17.27 6.33
CA ASN A 114 13.10 -16.66 6.07
C ASN A 114 14.14 -17.03 7.14
N GLY A 115 13.76 -17.12 8.41
CA GLY A 115 14.63 -17.53 9.51
C GLY A 115 15.11 -18.98 9.41
N ASN A 116 14.29 -19.88 8.87
CA ASN A 116 14.68 -21.27 8.61
C ASN A 116 15.56 -21.45 7.37
N THR A 117 15.58 -20.49 6.44
CA THR A 117 16.44 -20.56 5.24
C THR A 117 17.92 -20.33 5.59
N SER A 118 18.22 -19.56 6.64
CA SER A 118 19.60 -19.31 7.08
C SER A 118 20.30 -20.51 7.74
N LYS A 119 19.59 -21.62 8.03
CA LYS A 119 20.16 -22.83 8.65
C LYS A 119 20.37 -24.00 7.68
N ARG A 120 20.04 -23.86 6.39
CA ARG A 120 20.07 -24.97 5.40
C ARG A 120 21.22 -24.89 4.38
N THR A 121 22.17 -23.98 4.54
CA THR A 121 23.26 -23.76 3.55
C THR A 121 24.67 -24.03 4.08
N GLU A 122 24.82 -24.81 5.15
CA GLU A 122 26.14 -25.26 5.64
C GLU A 122 26.16 -26.78 5.86
N LYS A 123 25.95 -27.56 4.80
CA LYS A 123 26.55 -28.88 4.71
C LYS A 123 26.64 -29.30 3.26
N THR A 124 27.84 -29.77 2.88
CA THR A 124 28.28 -30.33 1.60
C THR A 124 28.78 -29.34 0.54
N SER A 125 30.09 -29.06 0.56
CA SER A 125 30.95 -29.42 -0.57
C SER A 125 32.40 -29.53 -0.08
N SER A 126 32.86 -30.76 0.14
CA SER A 126 34.27 -31.10 0.33
C SER A 126 35.03 -30.78 -0.95
N TYR A 127 36.14 -30.05 -0.85
CA TYR A 127 37.19 -30.10 -1.86
C TYR A 127 38.29 -31.00 -1.35
N GLU A 128 38.46 -32.13 -2.03
CA GLU A 128 39.62 -32.98 -1.95
C GLU A 128 40.87 -32.17 -2.34
N GLU A 129 41.90 -32.29 -1.51
CA GLU A 129 43.24 -31.80 -1.72
C GLU A 129 43.83 -32.47 -2.98
N ILE A 130 44.18 -31.67 -4.00
CA ILE A 130 44.98 -32.15 -5.13
C ILE A 130 46.41 -31.61 -4.93
N PRO A 131 47.44 -32.46 -4.87
CA PRO A 131 48.80 -32.02 -4.53
C PRO A 131 49.52 -31.45 -5.76
N TYR A 132 50.19 -30.31 -5.57
CA TYR A 132 51.48 -30.00 -6.19
C TYR A 132 52.32 -29.15 -5.24
#